data_AF-A0A8H4S275-F1
#
_entry.id   AF-A0A8H4S275-F1
#
_cell.length_a   1.000
_cell.length_b   1.000
_cell.length_c   1.000
_cell.angle_alpha   90.00
_cell.angle_beta   90.00
_cell.angle_gamma   90.00
#
_symmetry.space_group_name_H-M   'P 1'
#
loop_
_entity.id
_entity.type
_entity.pdbx_description
1 polymer ?
#
loop_
_entity_poly.entity_id
_entity_poly.type
_entity_poly.pdbx_seq_one_letter_code
_entity_poly.pdbx_strand_id
1 'polypeptide(L)'
;MGSIRSTHSQNAELRLRGSDQSKTVQEKRSQNSILPTNSTTSKRAWALFRVDTAGESGRSGIHPWHLLKVCFRSVCTLSMVVNILWPFVPAAIAIYFARPDLHVWIFSLNYIAMVPSANVLGFAGGELAKKLPKMIGIVVETTLGAVVELVLFMVLLYNHGRTEHSDLIPVIQAAILGSIMANLLLCLGMCFFVGGIKRHEQTFHEAISEVGTGLLLVAGFGLLIPSAFYSALRGSVNDHFTLAQLNEYALTISRATSVILLVAFLTYLFFNLHSHNSIFDEILEKDEHHDEDRHEEAARAKLTMTECFVVIAISLTCVCMSAVFLVQEIEYIVERGVSDNFLGLILVPLVEKAAEHLTAIDEAWDNQINFALFHCLAPSIQTALLNAPLTVIVGWGMDKDMSLNFEIFMVVLLVLSILVVGNFLRDGKSNYLEGALCVLVYFIIAVCTWYYPPVHMASTNQS
;
A
#
# COMPACT_ATOMS: atom_id res chain seq x y z
N MET A 1 55.32 -5.78 -84.92
CA MET A 1 54.08 -4.96 -85.00
C MET A 1 53.29 -5.19 -83.71
N GLY A 2 52.73 -4.12 -83.11
CA GLY A 2 52.09 -4.09 -81.79
C GLY A 2 50.87 -5.03 -81.62
N SER A 3 50.12 -5.03 -80.52
CA SER A 3 49.85 -3.96 -79.56
C SER A 3 49.16 -4.52 -78.31
N ILE A 4 49.18 -3.70 -77.26
CA ILE A 4 48.61 -3.82 -75.91
C ILE A 4 47.07 -3.64 -75.93
N ARG A 5 46.34 -4.45 -75.13
CA ARG A 5 45.02 -4.22 -74.45
C ARG A 5 44.50 -5.61 -73.98
N SER A 6 43.93 -5.85 -72.80
CA SER A 6 43.32 -5.00 -71.78
C SER A 6 43.32 -5.69 -70.41
N THR A 7 44.06 -5.17 -69.45
CA THR A 7 44.06 -5.54 -68.02
C THR A 7 42.95 -4.83 -67.22
N HIS A 8 41.78 -4.61 -67.83
CA HIS A 8 40.69 -3.83 -67.24
C HIS A 8 39.44 -4.62 -66.82
N SER A 9 39.35 -5.93 -67.10
CA SER A 9 38.17 -6.73 -66.76
C SER A 9 38.31 -7.60 -65.50
N GLN A 10 39.53 -7.89 -65.02
CA GLN A 10 39.73 -8.76 -63.84
C GLN A 10 39.82 -7.97 -62.51
N ASN A 11 40.03 -6.66 -62.54
CA ASN A 11 40.07 -5.82 -61.34
C ASN A 11 38.68 -5.35 -60.87
N ALA A 12 37.61 -5.60 -61.64
CA ALA A 12 36.24 -5.27 -61.25
C ALA A 12 35.59 -6.35 -60.38
N GLU A 13 35.88 -7.64 -60.60
CA GLU A 13 35.32 -8.73 -59.79
C GLU A 13 36.00 -8.91 -58.42
N LEU A 14 37.28 -8.53 -58.29
CA LEU A 14 37.99 -8.57 -57.00
C LEU A 14 37.62 -7.41 -56.06
N ARG A 15 37.05 -6.31 -56.57
CA ARG A 15 36.60 -5.18 -55.74
C ARG A 15 35.18 -5.36 -55.18
N LEU A 16 34.32 -6.12 -55.86
CA LEU A 16 32.96 -6.41 -55.39
C LEU A 16 32.92 -7.50 -54.31
N ARG A 17 33.90 -8.41 -54.28
CA ARG A 17 34.01 -9.45 -53.24
C ARG A 17 34.60 -8.96 -51.91
N GLY A 18 35.38 -7.87 -51.94
CA GLY A 18 35.97 -7.28 -50.72
C GLY A 18 35.01 -6.39 -49.92
N SER A 19 33.98 -5.82 -50.57
CA SER A 19 33.01 -4.92 -49.92
C SER A 19 31.93 -5.65 -49.13
N ASP A 20 31.56 -6.88 -49.52
CA ASP A 20 30.56 -7.66 -48.78
C ASP A 20 31.15 -8.39 -47.57
N GLN A 21 32.42 -8.82 -47.62
CA GLN A 21 33.08 -9.39 -46.44
C GLN A 21 33.36 -8.34 -45.35
N SER A 22 33.61 -7.07 -45.71
CA SER A 22 33.80 -6.01 -44.70
C SER A 22 32.51 -5.64 -43.98
N LYS A 23 31.34 -5.73 -44.63
CA LYS A 23 30.05 -5.48 -43.98
C LYS A 23 29.61 -6.65 -43.10
N THR A 24 29.84 -7.88 -43.55
CA THR A 24 29.47 -9.07 -42.77
C THR A 24 30.37 -9.31 -41.54
N VAL A 25 31.62 -8.83 -41.55
CA VAL A 25 32.54 -8.91 -40.39
C VAL A 25 32.27 -7.80 -39.37
N GLN A 26 31.72 -6.65 -39.80
CA GLN A 26 31.39 -5.54 -38.91
C GLN A 26 30.04 -5.73 -38.21
N GLU A 27 29.07 -6.39 -38.86
CA GLU A 27 27.82 -6.83 -38.19
C GLU A 27 28.03 -7.97 -37.21
N LYS A 28 29.00 -8.86 -37.43
CA LYS A 28 29.24 -10.01 -36.53
C LYS A 28 30.12 -9.70 -35.31
N ARG A 29 30.71 -8.50 -35.23
CA ARG A 29 31.54 -8.06 -34.09
C ARG A 29 30.79 -7.21 -33.07
N SER A 30 29.52 -6.88 -33.35
CA SER A 30 28.63 -6.12 -32.45
C SER A 30 27.85 -6.98 -31.45
N GLN A 31 27.97 -8.31 -31.51
CA GLN A 31 27.13 -9.22 -30.73
C GLN A 31 27.87 -10.00 -29.61
N ASN A 32 29.12 -9.70 -29.29
CA ASN A 32 29.83 -10.38 -28.19
C ASN A 32 30.88 -9.47 -27.51
N SER A 33 30.44 -8.43 -26.80
CA SER A 33 31.27 -7.80 -25.77
C SER A 33 30.56 -7.87 -24.41
N ILE A 34 30.68 -9.02 -23.76
CA ILE A 34 30.38 -9.20 -22.34
C ILE A 34 31.59 -8.67 -21.56
N LEU A 35 31.68 -7.34 -21.43
CA LEU A 35 32.57 -6.68 -20.47
C LEU A 35 31.87 -5.43 -19.96
N PRO A 36 31.55 -5.33 -18.65
CA PRO A 36 30.95 -4.14 -18.08
C PRO A 36 32.00 -3.01 -18.10
N THR A 37 31.75 -1.97 -18.89
CA THR A 37 32.50 -0.70 -18.83
C THR A 37 32.01 0.08 -17.62
N ASN A 38 32.57 -0.24 -16.46
CA ASN A 38 32.28 0.45 -15.22
C ASN A 38 33.03 1.79 -15.17
N SER A 39 32.46 2.83 -15.79
CA SER A 39 32.96 4.21 -15.69
C SER A 39 31.82 5.18 -15.37
N THR A 40 31.21 5.06 -14.20
CA THR A 40 30.18 6.01 -13.73
C THR A 40 30.26 6.30 -12.21
N THR A 41 31.46 6.46 -11.65
CA THR A 41 31.60 6.87 -10.24
C THR A 41 31.26 8.35 -9.98
N SER A 42 30.97 9.16 -11.01
CA SER A 42 30.64 10.59 -10.85
C SER A 42 29.20 10.98 -11.24
N LYS A 43 28.35 10.05 -11.69
CA LYS A 43 26.97 10.36 -12.18
C LYS A 43 25.84 10.01 -11.21
N ARG A 44 26.13 9.47 -10.02
CA ARG A 44 25.09 9.00 -9.08
C ARG A 44 24.29 10.13 -8.40
N ALA A 45 24.87 11.30 -8.16
CA ALA A 45 24.16 12.38 -7.45
C ALA A 45 23.11 13.10 -8.32
N TRP A 46 23.35 13.19 -9.64
CA TRP A 46 22.42 13.83 -10.59
C TRP A 46 21.40 12.86 -11.23
N ALA A 47 21.52 11.55 -10.96
CA ALA A 47 20.58 10.56 -11.46
C ALA A 47 19.27 10.53 -10.66
N LEU A 48 19.29 10.96 -9.39
CA LEU A 48 18.09 10.94 -8.53
C LEU A 48 17.00 11.95 -8.98
N PHE A 49 17.38 12.98 -9.75
CA PHE A 49 16.48 14.02 -10.25
C PHE A 49 16.21 13.93 -11.75
N ARG A 50 16.73 12.88 -12.42
CA ARG A 50 16.38 12.66 -13.82
C ARG A 50 15.01 12.01 -13.85
N VAL A 51 14.00 12.80 -14.23
CA VAL A 51 12.63 12.32 -14.42
C VAL A 51 12.66 11.17 -15.42
N ASP A 52 12.07 10.03 -15.06
CA ASP A 52 11.93 8.95 -16.01
C ASP A 52 11.04 9.39 -17.17
N THR A 53 11.41 9.01 -18.39
CA THR A 53 10.71 9.39 -19.63
C THR A 53 9.23 8.98 -19.62
N ALA A 54 8.89 7.92 -18.87
CA ALA A 54 7.51 7.48 -18.67
C ALA A 54 6.66 8.50 -17.88
N GLY A 55 7.25 9.33 -17.03
CA GLY A 55 6.56 10.31 -16.18
C GLY A 55 6.54 11.74 -16.71
N GLU A 56 7.14 12.06 -17.86
CA GLU A 56 7.24 13.45 -18.31
C GLU A 56 5.91 14.02 -18.82
N SER A 57 5.52 15.19 -18.28
CA SER A 57 4.34 15.96 -18.72
C SER A 57 4.61 16.79 -19.98
N GLY A 58 5.89 17.01 -20.34
CA GLY A 58 6.30 17.90 -21.43
C GLY A 58 6.07 19.40 -21.14
N ARG A 59 5.68 19.75 -19.91
CA ARG A 59 5.36 21.11 -19.44
C ARG A 59 6.19 21.48 -18.23
N SER A 60 6.43 22.76 -18.04
CA SER A 60 7.13 23.31 -16.86
C SER A 60 6.23 24.28 -16.10
N GLY A 61 6.29 24.24 -14.76
CA GLY A 61 5.53 25.10 -13.87
C GLY A 61 4.17 24.54 -13.45
N ILE A 62 3.34 25.41 -12.87
CA ILE A 62 2.02 25.09 -12.30
C ILE A 62 0.94 25.73 -13.17
N HIS A 63 0.00 24.94 -13.65
CA HIS A 63 -1.14 25.43 -14.41
C HIS A 63 -2.46 25.04 -13.72
N PRO A 64 -3.05 25.91 -12.89
CA PRO A 64 -4.10 25.53 -11.94
C PRO A 64 -5.36 24.96 -12.61
N TRP A 65 -5.79 25.52 -13.74
CA TRP A 65 -6.96 25.00 -14.48
C TRP A 65 -6.71 23.62 -15.08
N HIS A 66 -5.48 23.37 -15.51
CA HIS A 66 -5.11 22.08 -16.08
C HIS A 66 -4.91 21.03 -14.99
N LEU A 67 -4.26 21.42 -13.87
CA LEU A 67 -4.13 20.59 -12.67
C LEU A 67 -5.50 20.12 -12.18
N LEU A 68 -6.47 21.03 -12.01
CA LEU A 68 -7.82 20.66 -11.56
C LEU A 68 -8.50 19.71 -12.55
N LYS A 69 -8.37 19.95 -13.85
CA LYS A 69 -8.95 19.08 -14.88
C LYS A 69 -8.32 17.69 -14.89
N VAL A 70 -7.01 17.59 -14.67
CA VAL A 70 -6.28 16.32 -14.59
C VAL A 70 -6.67 15.56 -13.32
N CYS A 71 -6.67 16.22 -12.16
CA CYS A 71 -7.10 15.60 -10.91
C CYS A 71 -8.55 15.12 -10.97
N PHE A 72 -9.45 15.86 -11.62
CA PHE A 72 -10.85 15.47 -11.73
C PHE A 72 -11.09 14.33 -12.71
N ARG A 73 -10.30 14.26 -13.79
CA ARG A 73 -10.38 13.18 -14.78
C ARG A 73 -9.77 11.87 -14.27
N SER A 74 -8.79 11.97 -13.36
CA SER A 74 -8.09 10.87 -12.69
C SER A 74 -7.50 9.79 -13.64
N VAL A 75 -6.93 8.72 -13.07
CA VAL A 75 -6.37 7.57 -13.81
C VAL A 75 -7.48 6.71 -14.38
N CYS A 76 -8.44 6.29 -13.56
CA CYS A 76 -9.47 5.36 -13.99
C CYS A 76 -10.91 5.85 -13.84
N THR A 77 -11.82 5.15 -14.51
CA THR A 77 -13.26 5.45 -14.48
C THR A 77 -13.81 5.38 -13.06
N LEU A 78 -13.34 4.43 -12.25
CA LEU A 78 -13.73 4.30 -10.84
C LEU A 78 -13.25 5.49 -10.01
N SER A 79 -11.99 5.87 -10.16
CA SER A 79 -11.40 7.04 -9.51
C SER A 79 -12.09 8.34 -9.92
N MET A 80 -12.53 8.45 -11.17
CA MET A 80 -13.35 9.58 -11.65
C MET A 80 -14.73 9.62 -10.98
N VAL A 81 -15.37 8.46 -10.78
CA VAL A 81 -16.67 8.38 -10.08
C VAL A 81 -16.52 8.82 -8.62
N VAL A 82 -15.42 8.45 -7.95
CA VAL A 82 -15.15 8.89 -6.58
C VAL A 82 -15.04 10.41 -6.47
N ASN A 83 -14.57 11.11 -7.51
CA ASN A 83 -14.50 12.57 -7.50
C ASN A 83 -15.88 13.26 -7.44
N ILE A 84 -16.98 12.54 -7.68
CA ILE A 84 -18.35 13.06 -7.45
C ILE A 84 -18.59 13.34 -5.95
N LEU A 85 -17.83 12.70 -5.05
CA LEU A 85 -17.94 12.87 -3.60
C LEU A 85 -17.23 14.12 -3.06
N TRP A 86 -16.51 14.89 -3.89
CA TRP A 86 -15.83 16.12 -3.46
C TRP A 86 -16.70 17.14 -2.70
N PRO A 87 -18.00 17.32 -3.00
CA PRO A 87 -18.87 18.22 -2.22
C PRO A 87 -19.01 17.84 -0.73
N PHE A 88 -18.73 16.59 -0.36
CA PHE A 88 -18.76 16.15 1.03
C PHE A 88 -17.61 16.75 1.86
N VAL A 89 -16.47 17.08 1.25
CA VAL A 89 -15.31 17.68 1.96
C VAL A 89 -15.66 19.06 2.55
N PRO A 90 -16.11 20.06 1.77
CA PRO A 90 -16.50 21.35 2.34
C PRO A 90 -17.75 21.24 3.23
N ALA A 91 -18.67 20.30 2.94
CA ALA A 91 -19.84 20.07 3.78
C ALA A 91 -19.47 19.54 5.17
N ALA A 92 -18.51 18.60 5.24
CA ALA A 92 -17.99 18.06 6.49
C ALA A 92 -17.32 19.16 7.33
N ILE A 93 -16.48 19.99 6.72
CA ILE A 93 -15.85 21.15 7.37
C ILE A 93 -16.92 22.13 7.89
N ALA A 94 -17.91 22.47 7.05
CA ALA A 94 -18.94 23.42 7.42
C ALA A 94 -19.78 22.93 8.60
N ILE A 95 -20.21 21.66 8.60
CA ILE A 95 -21.02 21.10 9.68
C ILE A 95 -20.22 20.94 10.97
N TYR A 96 -18.95 20.53 10.88
CA TYR A 96 -18.06 20.43 12.04
C TYR A 96 -17.97 21.76 12.80
N PHE A 97 -17.84 22.89 12.11
CA PHE A 97 -17.77 24.21 12.75
C PHE A 97 -19.14 24.84 13.06
N ALA A 98 -20.18 24.60 12.25
CA ALA A 98 -21.47 25.25 12.41
C ALA A 98 -22.40 24.54 13.40
N ARG A 99 -22.33 23.21 13.48
CA ARG A 99 -23.24 22.35 14.25
C ARG A 99 -22.47 21.21 14.93
N PRO A 100 -21.65 21.53 15.95
CA PRO A 100 -20.90 20.53 16.72
C PRO A 100 -21.79 19.55 17.50
N ASP A 101 -23.09 19.81 17.59
CA ASP A 101 -24.09 18.93 18.22
C ASP A 101 -24.44 17.68 17.38
N LEU A 102 -24.08 17.66 16.09
CA LEU A 102 -24.49 16.62 15.15
C LEU A 102 -23.40 15.56 14.91
N HIS A 103 -22.93 14.92 15.98
CA HIS A 103 -21.82 13.95 15.99
C HIS A 103 -21.88 12.88 14.88
N VAL A 104 -23.03 12.24 14.68
CA VAL A 104 -23.19 11.19 13.64
C VAL A 104 -23.07 11.74 12.22
N TRP A 105 -23.57 12.96 11.99
CA TRP A 105 -23.46 13.59 10.68
C TRP A 105 -22.03 14.05 10.42
N ILE A 106 -21.35 14.59 11.44
CA ILE A 106 -19.93 14.94 11.36
C ILE A 106 -19.12 13.69 11.01
N PHE A 107 -19.32 12.58 11.74
CA PHE A 107 -18.66 11.31 11.46
C PHE A 107 -18.93 10.84 10.03
N SER A 108 -20.20 10.74 9.64
CA SER A 108 -20.61 10.18 8.35
C SER A 108 -20.13 11.02 7.16
N LEU A 109 -20.18 12.36 7.27
CA LEU A 109 -19.71 13.25 6.22
C LEU A 109 -18.19 13.22 6.09
N ASN A 110 -17.45 13.19 7.21
CA ASN A 110 -15.98 13.04 7.17
C ASN A 110 -15.57 11.67 6.63
N TYR A 111 -16.30 10.60 6.97
CA TYR A 111 -16.08 9.26 6.43
C TYR A 111 -16.19 9.25 4.90
N ILE A 112 -17.24 9.86 4.35
CA ILE A 112 -17.41 9.96 2.88
C ILE A 112 -16.36 10.91 2.28
N ALA A 113 -16.04 12.01 2.95
CA ALA A 113 -15.08 13.03 2.48
C ALA A 113 -13.64 12.52 2.42
N MET A 114 -13.27 11.53 3.24
CA MET A 114 -11.96 10.90 3.19
C MET A 114 -11.71 10.18 1.86
N VAL A 115 -12.71 9.51 1.29
CA VAL A 115 -12.57 8.72 0.06
C VAL A 115 -12.06 9.55 -1.15
N PRO A 116 -12.68 10.67 -1.56
CA PRO A 116 -12.17 11.48 -2.67
C PRO A 116 -10.84 12.15 -2.36
N SER A 117 -10.60 12.53 -1.10
CA SER A 117 -9.35 13.14 -0.68
C SER A 117 -8.18 12.15 -0.77
N ALA A 118 -8.38 10.92 -0.30
CA ALA A 118 -7.41 9.84 -0.38
C ALA A 118 -7.18 9.42 -1.83
N ASN A 119 -8.22 9.38 -2.65
CA ASN A 119 -8.13 9.05 -4.08
C ASN A 119 -7.22 10.04 -4.83
N VAL A 120 -7.35 11.35 -4.57
CA VAL A 120 -6.44 12.35 -5.17
C VAL A 120 -5.01 12.24 -4.62
N LEU A 121 -4.84 11.84 -3.35
CA LEU A 121 -3.53 11.55 -2.78
C LEU A 121 -2.87 10.34 -3.47
N GLY A 122 -3.58 9.23 -3.62
CA GLY A 122 -3.12 8.05 -4.34
C GLY A 122 -2.76 8.36 -5.79
N PHE A 123 -3.64 9.06 -6.52
CA PHE A 123 -3.37 9.51 -7.89
C PHE A 123 -2.07 10.34 -8.00
N ALA A 124 -1.92 11.34 -7.14
CA ALA A 124 -0.75 12.21 -7.18
C ALA A 124 0.54 11.47 -6.73
N GLY A 125 0.39 10.49 -5.82
CA GLY A 125 1.42 9.55 -5.41
C GLY A 125 1.91 8.68 -6.57
N GLY A 126 1.00 8.05 -7.32
CA GLY A 126 1.33 7.26 -8.50
C GLY A 126 1.96 8.09 -9.62
N GLU A 127 1.45 9.30 -9.89
CA GLU A 127 2.09 10.23 -10.84
C GLU A 127 3.51 10.64 -10.42
N LEU A 128 3.75 10.76 -9.11
CA LEU A 128 5.09 10.97 -8.57
C LEU A 128 5.96 9.71 -8.71
N ALA A 129 5.40 8.53 -8.44
CA ALA A 129 6.10 7.25 -8.55
C ALA A 129 6.58 6.98 -9.99
N LYS A 130 5.75 7.28 -11.01
CA LYS A 130 6.09 7.19 -12.44
C LYS A 130 7.27 8.10 -12.85
N LYS A 131 7.69 9.05 -12.00
CA LYS A 131 8.83 9.97 -12.24
C LYS A 131 10.11 9.55 -11.51
N LEU A 132 10.03 8.58 -10.60
CA LEU A 132 11.13 8.08 -9.79
C LEU A 132 11.59 6.72 -10.32
N PRO A 133 12.79 6.24 -9.94
CA PRO A 133 13.17 4.85 -10.20
C PRO A 133 12.11 3.90 -9.64
N LYS A 134 11.72 2.87 -10.39
CA LYS A 134 10.53 2.05 -10.14
C LYS A 134 10.33 1.63 -8.68
N MET A 135 11.30 0.93 -8.08
CA MET A 135 11.22 0.50 -6.67
C MET A 135 11.09 1.67 -5.69
N ILE A 136 11.81 2.77 -5.94
CA ILE A 136 11.73 3.95 -5.08
C ILE A 136 10.36 4.61 -5.25
N GLY A 137 9.84 4.70 -6.47
CA GLY A 137 8.51 5.22 -6.76
C GLY A 137 7.44 4.47 -5.99
N ILE A 138 7.45 3.14 -6.06
CA ILE A 138 6.47 2.29 -5.39
C ILE A 138 6.59 2.39 -3.86
N VAL A 139 7.81 2.40 -3.31
CA VAL A 139 8.02 2.59 -1.86
C VAL A 139 7.51 3.96 -1.42
N VAL A 140 7.74 5.03 -2.20
CA VAL A 140 7.24 6.38 -1.91
C VAL A 140 5.72 6.43 -1.95
N GLU A 141 5.10 5.85 -2.98
CA GLU A 141 3.64 5.77 -3.11
C GLU A 141 3.01 5.01 -1.95
N THR A 142 3.52 3.81 -1.64
CA THR A 142 3.09 2.99 -0.50
C THR A 142 3.24 3.77 0.81
N THR A 143 4.33 4.52 0.96
CA THR A 143 4.58 5.32 2.17
C THR A 143 3.60 6.48 2.29
N LEU A 144 3.23 7.16 1.19
CA LEU A 144 2.25 8.25 1.22
C LEU A 144 0.88 7.77 1.70
N GLY A 145 0.45 6.59 1.25
CA GLY A 145 -0.77 5.95 1.74
C GLY A 145 -0.67 5.59 3.22
N ALA A 146 0.43 4.96 3.63
CA ALA A 146 0.68 4.62 5.04
C ALA A 146 0.80 5.83 5.98
N VAL A 147 1.14 7.03 5.48
CA VAL A 147 1.14 8.25 6.30
C VAL A 147 -0.28 8.59 6.77
N VAL A 148 -1.32 8.34 5.97
CA VAL A 148 -2.71 8.55 6.38
C VAL A 148 -3.08 7.64 7.55
N GLU A 149 -2.72 6.36 7.45
CA GLU A 149 -2.88 5.38 8.53
C GLU A 149 -2.17 5.83 9.81
N LEU A 150 -0.89 6.24 9.69
CA LEU A 150 -0.10 6.72 10.81
C LEU A 150 -0.73 7.94 11.47
N VAL A 151 -1.18 8.93 10.68
CA VAL A 151 -1.85 10.11 11.23
C VAL A 151 -3.10 9.70 12.01
N LEU A 152 -3.91 8.78 11.47
CA LEU A 152 -5.09 8.28 12.16
C LEU A 152 -4.73 7.60 13.49
N PHE A 153 -3.72 6.73 13.52
CA PHE A 153 -3.23 6.11 14.75
C PHE A 153 -2.69 7.13 15.74
N MET A 154 -1.93 8.13 15.29
CA MET A 154 -1.41 9.19 16.16
C MET A 154 -2.52 10.04 16.74
N VAL A 155 -3.57 10.33 15.98
CA VAL A 155 -4.73 11.11 16.47
C VAL A 155 -5.55 10.29 17.48
N LEU A 156 -5.82 9.01 17.19
CA LEU A 156 -6.47 8.10 18.13
C LEU A 156 -5.66 8.00 19.44
N LEU A 157 -4.35 7.79 19.31
CA LEU A 157 -3.45 7.68 20.44
C LEU A 157 -3.37 8.99 21.21
N TYR A 158 -3.34 10.15 20.54
CA TYR A 158 -3.33 11.46 21.19
C TYR A 158 -4.62 11.77 21.94
N ASN A 159 -5.77 11.34 21.41
CA ASN A 159 -7.07 11.53 22.03
C ASN A 159 -7.37 10.51 23.13
N HIS A 160 -6.70 9.36 23.15
CA HIS A 160 -6.79 8.39 24.26
C HIS A 160 -6.55 9.05 25.62
N GLY A 161 -7.45 8.83 26.58
CA GLY A 161 -7.38 9.37 27.94
C GLY A 161 -7.71 10.86 28.09
N ARG A 162 -8.31 11.52 27.08
CA ARG A 162 -8.81 12.90 27.22
C ARG A 162 -10.14 12.97 27.95
N THR A 163 -11.00 11.97 27.75
CA THR A 163 -12.28 11.81 28.44
C THR A 163 -12.16 10.61 29.38
N GLU A 164 -12.82 10.63 30.55
CA GLU A 164 -12.78 9.51 31.53
C GLU A 164 -13.24 8.16 30.95
N HIS A 165 -13.92 8.15 29.79
CA HIS A 165 -14.44 6.94 29.13
C HIS A 165 -13.78 6.62 27.78
N SER A 166 -12.77 7.39 27.33
CA SER A 166 -12.20 7.23 25.99
C SER A 166 -11.01 6.26 25.96
N ASP A 167 -11.26 4.95 26.05
CA ASP A 167 -10.25 3.93 25.74
C ASP A 167 -10.20 3.63 24.23
N LEU A 168 -9.40 4.41 23.51
CA LEU A 168 -9.24 4.25 22.05
C LEU A 168 -8.15 3.24 21.66
N ILE A 169 -7.44 2.62 22.61
CA ILE A 169 -6.37 1.64 22.31
C ILE A 169 -6.93 0.42 21.57
N PRO A 170 -8.08 -0.18 21.98
CA PRO A 170 -8.70 -1.27 21.24
C PRO A 170 -9.04 -0.91 19.79
N VAL A 171 -9.45 0.33 19.53
CA VAL A 171 -9.74 0.82 18.16
C VAL A 171 -8.47 0.82 17.32
N ILE A 172 -7.34 1.31 17.85
CA ILE A 172 -6.04 1.30 17.16
C ILE A 172 -5.59 -0.13 16.87
N GLN A 173 -5.65 -1.00 17.88
CA GLN A 173 -5.26 -2.40 17.77
C GLN A 173 -6.09 -3.15 16.72
N ALA A 174 -7.41 -2.95 16.74
CA ALA A 174 -8.32 -3.52 15.75
C ALA A 174 -8.06 -2.93 14.35
N ALA A 175 -7.75 -1.64 14.24
CA ALA A 175 -7.44 -1.01 12.96
C ALA A 175 -6.14 -1.49 12.33
N ILE A 176 -5.09 -1.75 13.12
CA ILE A 176 -3.85 -2.37 12.62
C ILE A 176 -4.14 -3.73 11.96
N LEU A 177 -4.86 -4.61 12.66
CA LEU A 177 -5.19 -5.94 12.13
C LEU A 177 -6.16 -5.84 10.94
N GLY A 178 -7.14 -4.93 11.05
CA GLY A 178 -8.15 -4.69 10.04
C GLY A 178 -7.59 -4.17 8.73
N SER A 179 -6.59 -3.28 8.79
CA SER A 179 -5.85 -2.76 7.62
C SER A 179 -5.14 -3.88 6.86
N ILE A 180 -4.44 -4.77 7.58
CA ILE A 180 -3.81 -5.94 6.96
C ILE A 180 -4.86 -6.86 6.34
N MET A 181 -5.94 -7.17 7.05
CA MET A 181 -7.00 -8.05 6.56
C MET A 181 -7.79 -7.45 5.38
N ALA A 182 -8.01 -6.14 5.37
CA ALA A 182 -8.66 -5.44 4.28
C ALA A 182 -7.82 -5.52 3.00
N ASN A 183 -6.50 -5.35 3.09
CA ASN A 183 -5.63 -5.51 1.93
C ASN A 183 -5.57 -6.96 1.43
N LEU A 184 -5.49 -7.93 2.34
CA LEU A 184 -5.35 -9.33 1.99
C LEU A 184 -6.63 -9.99 1.47
N LEU A 185 -7.77 -9.72 2.10
CA LEU A 185 -9.02 -10.40 1.75
C LEU A 185 -9.91 -9.55 0.85
N LEU A 186 -10.08 -8.26 1.19
CA LEU A 186 -10.97 -7.39 0.43
C LEU A 186 -10.29 -6.90 -0.84
N CYS A 187 -9.16 -6.20 -0.74
CA CYS A 187 -8.49 -5.60 -1.89
C CYS A 187 -8.00 -6.67 -2.87
N LEU A 188 -7.14 -7.57 -2.40
CA LEU A 188 -6.61 -8.65 -3.24
C LEU A 188 -7.73 -9.56 -3.78
N GLY A 189 -8.76 -9.84 -2.97
CA GLY A 189 -9.93 -10.58 -3.42
C GLY A 189 -10.69 -9.87 -4.54
N MET A 190 -10.86 -8.55 -4.43
CA MET A 190 -11.44 -7.73 -5.49
C MET A 190 -10.56 -7.67 -6.73
N CYS A 191 -9.22 -7.60 -6.60
CA CYS A 191 -8.29 -7.65 -7.72
C CYS A 191 -8.45 -8.95 -8.52
N PHE A 192 -8.47 -10.11 -7.84
CA PHE A 192 -8.66 -11.41 -8.49
C PHE A 192 -10.04 -11.58 -9.09
N PHE A 193 -11.07 -11.09 -8.39
CA PHE A 193 -12.45 -11.13 -8.88
C PHE A 193 -12.61 -10.30 -10.15
N VAL A 194 -12.23 -9.02 -10.09
CA VAL A 194 -12.39 -8.05 -11.19
C VAL A 194 -11.48 -8.40 -12.37
N GLY A 195 -10.20 -8.69 -12.13
CA GLY A 195 -9.26 -9.11 -13.16
C GLY A 195 -9.62 -10.45 -13.82
N GLY A 196 -10.25 -11.35 -13.06
CA GLY A 196 -10.76 -12.65 -13.52
C GLY A 196 -12.15 -12.63 -14.18
N ILE A 197 -12.89 -11.51 -14.18
CA ILE A 197 -14.16 -11.43 -14.93
C ILE A 197 -13.90 -11.42 -16.44
N LYS A 198 -12.85 -10.73 -16.87
CA LYS A 198 -12.48 -10.58 -18.28
C LYS A 198 -11.62 -11.74 -18.80
N ARG A 199 -10.98 -12.49 -17.88
CA ARG A 199 -9.91 -13.47 -18.19
C ARG A 199 -10.16 -14.78 -17.46
N HIS A 200 -9.81 -15.90 -18.09
CA HIS A 200 -9.95 -17.22 -17.45
C HIS A 200 -9.01 -17.39 -16.25
N GLU A 201 -7.75 -16.95 -16.38
CA GLU A 201 -6.72 -16.97 -15.34
C GLU A 201 -5.79 -15.76 -15.55
N GLN A 202 -5.23 -15.20 -14.46
CA GLN A 202 -4.12 -14.25 -14.51
C GLN A 202 -2.87 -14.89 -13.90
N THR A 203 -1.72 -14.75 -14.55
CA THR A 203 -0.46 -15.32 -14.08
C THR A 203 0.40 -14.24 -13.46
N PHE A 204 0.90 -14.46 -12.25
CA PHE A 204 1.81 -13.56 -11.55
C PHE A 204 3.12 -14.27 -11.20
N HIS A 205 4.13 -13.48 -10.87
CA HIS A 205 5.47 -13.98 -10.62
C HIS A 205 5.63 -14.49 -9.18
N GLU A 206 6.17 -15.70 -9.02
CA GLU A 206 6.32 -16.37 -7.71
C GLU A 206 7.14 -15.53 -6.73
N ALA A 207 8.18 -14.82 -7.20
CA ALA A 207 9.01 -13.96 -6.33
C ALA A 207 8.22 -12.88 -5.57
N ILE A 208 7.19 -12.27 -6.18
CA ILE A 208 6.36 -11.24 -5.51
C ILE A 208 5.50 -11.90 -4.43
N SER A 209 4.90 -13.02 -4.80
CA SER A 209 4.02 -13.81 -3.94
C SER A 209 4.76 -14.43 -2.76
N GLU A 210 5.93 -15.03 -2.98
CA GLU A 210 6.73 -15.70 -1.94
C GLU A 210 7.31 -14.69 -0.95
N VAL A 211 7.93 -13.61 -1.45
CA VAL A 211 8.52 -12.58 -0.58
C VAL A 211 7.41 -11.87 0.20
N GLY A 212 6.29 -11.53 -0.46
CA GLY A 212 5.19 -10.84 0.20
C GLY A 212 4.51 -11.69 1.28
N THR A 213 4.11 -12.92 0.95
CA THR A 213 3.40 -13.80 1.90
C THR A 213 4.30 -14.31 3.01
N GLY A 214 5.54 -14.67 2.71
CA GLY A 214 6.52 -15.13 3.69
C GLY A 214 6.87 -14.05 4.71
N LEU A 215 7.15 -12.83 4.26
CA LEU A 215 7.43 -11.71 5.16
C LEU A 215 6.21 -11.34 6.01
N LEU A 216 5.03 -11.32 5.41
CA LEU A 216 3.81 -10.98 6.12
C LEU A 216 3.44 -12.04 7.16
N LEU A 217 3.72 -13.32 6.90
CA LEU A 217 3.56 -14.38 7.89
C LEU A 217 4.51 -14.19 9.07
N VAL A 218 5.79 -13.88 8.83
CA VAL A 218 6.76 -13.57 9.89
C VAL A 218 6.35 -12.32 10.68
N ALA A 219 5.88 -11.28 10.00
CA ALA A 219 5.37 -10.06 10.63
C ALA A 219 4.14 -10.35 11.50
N GLY A 220 3.18 -11.12 10.97
CA GLY A 220 1.98 -11.56 11.69
C GLY A 220 2.31 -12.38 12.93
N PHE A 221 3.30 -13.28 12.86
CA PHE A 221 3.81 -13.98 14.05
C PHE A 221 4.42 -13.02 15.07
N GLY A 222 5.18 -12.02 14.63
CA GLY A 222 5.74 -10.99 15.50
C GLY A 222 4.66 -10.21 16.26
N LEU A 223 3.58 -9.83 15.57
CA LEU A 223 2.42 -9.17 16.20
C LEU A 223 1.65 -10.09 17.16
N LEU A 224 1.65 -11.40 16.92
CA LEU A 224 0.91 -12.39 17.73
C LEU A 224 1.59 -12.69 19.06
N ILE A 225 2.92 -12.69 19.14
CA ILE A 225 3.68 -13.16 20.32
C ILE A 225 3.22 -12.47 21.63
N PRO A 226 3.10 -11.13 21.71
CA PRO A 226 2.68 -10.47 22.94
C PRO A 226 1.25 -10.86 23.36
N SER A 227 0.35 -11.02 22.37
CA SER A 227 -1.05 -11.42 22.60
C SER A 227 -1.14 -12.88 23.08
N ALA A 228 -0.36 -13.78 22.48
CA ALA A 228 -0.30 -15.18 22.88
C ALA A 228 0.29 -15.35 24.29
N PHE A 229 1.34 -14.57 24.62
CA PHE A 229 1.89 -14.52 25.97
C PHE A 229 0.83 -14.09 27.00
N TYR A 230 0.13 -12.98 26.72
CA TYR A 230 -0.93 -12.48 27.59
C TYR A 230 -2.03 -13.52 27.79
N SER A 231 -2.54 -14.09 26.69
CA SER A 231 -3.60 -15.10 26.72
C SER A 231 -3.21 -16.37 27.48
N ALA A 232 -1.97 -16.86 27.30
CA ALA A 232 -1.51 -18.10 27.92
C ALA A 232 -1.36 -17.96 29.44
N LEU A 233 -1.00 -16.76 29.92
CA LEU A 233 -0.73 -16.50 31.34
C LEU A 233 -1.93 -15.89 32.08
N ARG A 234 -2.93 -15.35 31.37
CA ARG A 234 -4.15 -14.79 31.99
C ARG A 234 -4.86 -15.79 32.92
N GLY A 235 -4.90 -17.08 32.55
CA GLY A 235 -5.48 -18.14 33.39
C GLY A 235 -4.62 -18.57 34.58
N SER A 236 -3.36 -18.12 34.64
CA SER A 236 -2.40 -18.43 35.71
C SER A 236 -2.28 -17.30 36.74
N VAL A 237 -3.07 -16.24 36.62
CA VAL A 237 -3.11 -15.11 37.56
C VAL A 237 -3.57 -15.60 38.94
N ASN A 238 -2.78 -15.28 39.96
CA ASN A 238 -3.00 -15.68 41.35
C ASN A 238 -2.43 -14.62 42.32
N ASP A 239 -2.49 -14.85 43.63
CA ASP A 239 -2.00 -13.88 44.63
C ASP A 239 -0.50 -13.53 44.49
N HIS A 240 0.30 -14.40 43.85
CA HIS A 240 1.74 -14.18 43.62
C HIS A 240 2.03 -13.58 42.24
N PHE A 241 1.14 -13.75 41.27
CA PHE A 241 1.23 -13.25 39.91
C PHE A 241 -0.04 -12.47 39.58
N THR A 242 0.01 -11.16 39.80
CA THR A 242 -1.16 -10.27 39.69
C THR A 242 -1.43 -9.86 38.25
N LEU A 243 -2.68 -9.46 37.96
CA LEU A 243 -3.07 -8.96 36.63
C LEU A 243 -2.27 -7.71 36.22
N ALA A 244 -1.92 -6.85 37.18
CA ALA A 244 -1.10 -5.66 36.93
C ALA A 244 0.30 -6.03 36.44
N GLN A 245 0.94 -7.03 37.05
CA GLN A 245 2.24 -7.54 36.59
C GLN A 245 2.15 -8.16 35.20
N LEU A 246 1.09 -8.90 34.90
CA LEU A 246 0.87 -9.46 33.57
C LEU A 246 0.76 -8.35 32.50
N ASN A 247 0.00 -7.29 32.78
CA ASN A 247 -0.13 -6.14 31.88
C ASN A 247 1.22 -5.42 31.67
N GLU A 248 1.98 -5.20 32.74
CA GLU A 248 3.31 -4.57 32.68
C GLU A 248 4.29 -5.42 31.83
N TYR A 249 4.27 -6.74 32.01
CA TYR A 249 5.08 -7.65 31.20
C TYR A 249 4.64 -7.66 29.74
N ALA A 250 3.34 -7.72 29.46
CA ALA A 250 2.81 -7.67 28.10
C ALA A 250 3.18 -6.35 27.39
N LEU A 251 3.14 -5.23 28.11
CA LEU A 251 3.55 -3.91 27.61
C LEU A 251 5.06 -3.87 27.31
N THR A 252 5.89 -4.37 28.23
CA THR A 252 7.35 -4.43 28.05
C THR A 252 7.74 -5.33 26.87
N ILE A 253 7.09 -6.50 26.75
CA ILE A 253 7.26 -7.41 25.61
C ILE A 253 6.83 -6.73 24.32
N SER A 254 5.71 -5.99 24.32
CA SER A 254 5.24 -5.25 23.14
C SER A 254 6.22 -4.17 22.70
N ARG A 255 6.82 -3.43 23.63
CA ARG A 255 7.86 -2.41 23.34
C ARG A 255 9.11 -3.06 22.74
N ALA A 256 9.59 -4.15 23.34
CA ALA A 256 10.74 -4.90 22.82
C ALA A 256 10.47 -5.47 21.42
N THR A 257 9.31 -6.09 21.23
CA THR A 257 8.85 -6.61 19.94
C THR A 257 8.78 -5.51 18.90
N SER A 258 8.31 -4.32 19.28
CA SER A 258 8.20 -3.18 18.36
C SER A 258 9.56 -2.73 17.83
N VAL A 259 10.59 -2.66 18.67
CA VAL A 259 11.96 -2.36 18.23
C VAL A 259 12.46 -3.41 17.23
N ILE A 260 12.20 -4.69 17.49
CA ILE A 260 12.61 -5.79 16.61
C ILE A 260 11.90 -5.70 15.25
N LEU A 261 10.59 -5.42 15.24
CA LEU A 261 9.80 -5.26 14.01
C LEU A 261 10.29 -4.07 13.17
N LEU A 262 10.65 -2.94 13.79
CA LEU A 262 11.23 -1.81 13.08
C LEU A 262 12.58 -2.14 12.43
N VAL A 263 13.45 -2.91 13.13
CA VAL A 263 14.70 -3.40 12.54
C VAL A 263 14.43 -4.36 11.37
N ALA A 264 13.41 -5.21 11.48
CA ALA A 264 12.97 -6.08 10.39
C ALA A 264 12.47 -5.25 9.19
N PHE A 265 11.72 -4.16 9.42
CA PHE A 265 11.30 -3.24 8.37
C PHE A 265 12.48 -2.56 7.67
N LEU A 266 13.49 -2.09 8.41
CA LEU A 266 14.71 -1.52 7.82
C LEU A 266 15.47 -2.54 6.98
N THR A 267 15.51 -3.80 7.43
CA THR A 267 16.10 -4.90 6.66
C THR A 267 15.31 -5.17 5.39
N TYR A 268 13.97 -5.16 5.46
CA TYR A 268 13.08 -5.27 4.31
C TYR A 268 13.28 -4.12 3.30
N LEU A 269 13.36 -2.87 3.76
CA LEU A 269 13.64 -1.72 2.90
C LEU A 269 15.01 -1.85 2.22
N PHE A 270 16.04 -2.28 2.96
CA PHE A 270 17.36 -2.52 2.39
C PHE A 270 17.32 -3.62 1.31
N PHE A 271 16.60 -4.71 1.57
CA PHE A 271 16.40 -5.80 0.62
C PHE A 271 15.75 -5.32 -0.68
N ASN A 272 14.64 -4.56 -0.59
CA ASN A 272 13.90 -4.08 -1.76
C ASN A 272 14.63 -2.98 -2.53
N LEU A 273 15.28 -2.04 -1.85
CA LEU A 273 15.87 -0.87 -2.50
C LEU A 273 17.29 -1.12 -3.01
N HIS A 274 18.03 -2.03 -2.40
CA HIS A 274 19.45 -2.23 -2.71
C HIS A 274 19.77 -3.63 -3.23
N SER A 275 19.39 -4.68 -2.52
CA SER A 275 19.87 -6.04 -2.83
C SER A 275 19.11 -6.71 -3.98
N HIS A 276 17.78 -6.55 -4.04
CA HIS A 276 16.91 -7.27 -4.98
C HIS A 276 16.05 -6.35 -5.84
N ASN A 277 16.36 -5.05 -5.89
CA ASN A 277 15.63 -4.10 -6.73
C ASN A 277 15.54 -4.56 -8.19
N SER A 278 16.60 -5.15 -8.75
CA SER A 278 16.65 -5.62 -10.14
C SER A 278 15.60 -6.67 -10.47
N ILE A 279 15.30 -7.59 -9.55
CA ILE A 279 14.35 -8.69 -9.83
C ILE A 279 12.93 -8.14 -9.89
N PHE A 280 12.56 -7.33 -8.88
CA PHE A 280 11.24 -6.72 -8.87
C PHE A 280 11.07 -5.71 -10.02
N ASP A 281 12.15 -5.02 -10.41
CA ASP A 281 12.11 -3.99 -11.46
C ASP A 281 11.83 -4.64 -12.82
N GLU A 282 12.54 -5.73 -13.13
CA GLU A 282 12.32 -6.51 -14.36
C GLU A 282 10.90 -7.11 -14.43
N ILE A 283 10.37 -7.61 -13.32
CA ILE A 283 9.01 -8.18 -13.28
C ILE A 283 7.96 -7.08 -13.55
N LEU A 284 8.10 -5.93 -12.89
CA LEU A 284 7.16 -4.83 -13.02
C LEU A 284 7.27 -4.12 -14.36
N GLU A 285 8.48 -3.95 -14.92
CA GLU A 285 8.66 -3.43 -16.29
C GLU A 285 7.99 -4.33 -17.32
N LYS A 286 8.04 -5.66 -17.12
CA LYS A 286 7.37 -6.62 -17.99
C LYS A 286 5.84 -6.51 -17.93
N ASP A 287 5.27 -6.34 -16.72
CA ASP A 287 3.82 -6.12 -16.57
C ASP A 287 3.39 -4.81 -17.24
N GLU A 288 4.20 -3.75 -17.13
CA GLU A 288 3.92 -2.45 -17.75
C GLU A 288 3.98 -2.52 -19.30
N HIS A 289 4.72 -3.46 -19.86
CA HIS A 289 4.69 -3.76 -21.30
C HIS A 289 3.45 -4.56 -21.74
N HIS A 290 2.86 -5.31 -20.82
CA HIS A 290 1.68 -6.15 -21.05
C HIS A 290 0.36 -5.43 -20.74
N ASP A 291 0.46 -4.17 -20.32
CA ASP A 291 -0.64 -3.27 -20.04
C ASP A 291 -1.58 -3.10 -21.25
N GLU A 292 -2.86 -3.41 -21.02
CA GLU A 292 -3.90 -3.35 -22.05
C GLU A 292 -4.31 -1.93 -22.43
N ASP A 293 -4.17 -0.94 -21.52
CA ASP A 293 -4.58 0.44 -21.75
C ASP A 293 -3.40 1.42 -21.94
N ARG A 294 -2.17 0.89 -22.00
CA ARG A 294 -0.90 1.60 -22.19
C ARG A 294 -0.93 2.77 -23.19
N HIS A 295 -1.60 2.58 -24.33
CA HIS A 295 -1.72 3.63 -25.36
C HIS A 295 -2.61 4.79 -24.92
N GLU A 296 -3.69 4.50 -24.20
CA GLU A 296 -4.58 5.49 -23.62
C GLU A 296 -3.87 6.20 -22.46
N GLU A 297 -3.18 5.47 -21.58
CA GLU A 297 -2.33 6.03 -20.52
C GLU A 297 -1.26 6.99 -21.07
N ALA A 298 -0.54 6.59 -22.12
CA ALA A 298 0.49 7.42 -22.73
C ALA A 298 -0.06 8.72 -23.33
N ALA A 299 -1.32 8.72 -23.76
CA ALA A 299 -2.01 9.88 -24.29
C ALA A 299 -2.64 10.78 -23.22
N ARG A 300 -2.75 10.31 -21.97
CA ARG A 300 -3.27 11.11 -20.86
C ARG A 300 -2.31 12.22 -20.46
N ALA A 301 -2.87 13.32 -20.01
CA ALA A 301 -2.08 14.46 -19.57
C ALA A 301 -1.57 14.21 -18.15
N LYS A 302 -0.25 14.15 -18.00
CA LYS A 302 0.46 13.86 -16.75
C LYS A 302 0.70 15.14 -15.95
N LEU A 303 0.77 15.02 -14.63
CA LEU A 303 1.12 16.15 -13.76
C LEU A 303 2.58 16.53 -13.95
N THR A 304 2.94 17.82 -13.83
CA THR A 304 4.35 18.20 -13.70
C THR A 304 4.89 17.78 -12.33
N MET A 305 6.21 17.68 -12.18
CA MET A 305 6.81 17.28 -10.89
C MET A 305 6.44 18.24 -9.75
N THR A 306 6.39 19.55 -10.03
CA THR A 306 5.92 20.55 -9.06
C THR A 306 4.43 20.42 -8.76
N GLU A 307 3.61 20.07 -9.76
CA GLU A 307 2.18 19.85 -9.57
C GLU A 307 1.92 18.61 -8.69
N CYS A 308 2.68 17.53 -8.85
CA CYS A 308 2.59 16.35 -7.96
C CYS A 308 2.77 16.73 -6.49
N PHE A 309 3.84 17.45 -6.13
CA PHE A 309 4.06 17.85 -4.74
C PHE A 309 2.98 18.78 -4.19
N VAL A 310 2.49 19.72 -5.00
CA VAL A 310 1.41 20.63 -4.59
C VAL A 310 0.12 19.85 -4.34
N VAL A 311 -0.25 18.95 -5.25
CA VAL A 311 -1.47 18.14 -5.11
C VAL A 311 -1.35 17.21 -3.92
N ILE A 312 -0.22 16.51 -3.74
CA ILE A 312 0.05 15.66 -2.57
C ILE A 312 -0.10 16.45 -1.28
N ALA A 313 0.50 17.65 -1.18
CA ALA A 313 0.40 18.46 0.02
C ALA A 313 -1.04 18.87 0.35
N ILE A 314 -1.82 19.27 -0.66
CA ILE A 314 -3.22 19.66 -0.50
C ILE A 314 -4.08 18.45 -0.12
N SER A 315 -3.98 17.35 -0.87
CA SER A 315 -4.79 16.15 -0.63
C SER A 315 -4.47 15.52 0.72
N LEU A 316 -3.18 15.42 1.07
CA LEU A 316 -2.76 14.95 2.39
C LEU A 316 -3.34 15.82 3.51
N THR A 317 -3.33 17.15 3.35
CA THR A 317 -3.93 18.06 4.34
C THR A 317 -5.45 17.82 4.47
N CYS A 318 -6.16 17.67 3.35
CA CYS A 318 -7.61 17.40 3.35
C CYS A 318 -7.94 16.04 4.00
N VAL A 319 -7.19 14.98 3.67
CA VAL A 319 -7.36 13.65 4.27
C VAL A 319 -7.09 13.70 5.76
N CYS A 320 -5.95 14.25 6.19
CA CYS A 320 -5.57 14.34 7.60
C CYS A 320 -6.59 15.16 8.40
N MET A 321 -7.07 16.27 7.87
CA MET A 321 -8.11 17.07 8.51
C MET A 321 -9.43 16.29 8.67
N SER A 322 -9.87 15.59 7.61
CA SER A 322 -11.09 14.77 7.66
C SER A 322 -10.94 13.61 8.64
N ALA A 323 -9.75 12.98 8.69
CA ALA A 323 -9.44 11.92 9.64
C ALA A 323 -9.46 12.43 11.09
N VAL A 324 -8.94 13.63 11.36
CA VAL A 324 -8.98 14.25 12.70
C VAL A 324 -10.42 14.48 13.15
N PHE A 325 -11.25 15.07 12.28
CA PHE A 325 -12.66 15.31 12.60
C PHE A 325 -13.43 14.00 12.78
N LEU A 326 -13.14 12.98 11.96
CA LEU A 326 -13.75 11.66 12.11
C LEU A 326 -13.40 11.03 13.46
N VAL A 327 -12.13 11.05 13.85
CA VAL A 327 -11.65 10.40 15.08
C VAL A 327 -12.27 11.04 16.34
N GLN A 328 -12.50 12.34 16.33
CA GLN A 328 -13.15 13.03 17.46
C GLN A 328 -14.60 12.59 17.68
N GLU A 329 -15.25 12.05 16.65
CA GLU A 329 -16.64 11.62 16.74
C GLU A 329 -16.80 10.13 17.09
N ILE A 330 -15.70 9.37 17.17
CA ILE A 330 -15.71 7.92 17.39
C ILE A 330 -16.45 7.53 18.67
N GLU A 331 -16.19 8.24 19.77
CA GLU A 331 -16.81 7.95 21.07
C GLU A 331 -18.36 7.98 20.98
N TYR A 332 -18.91 9.00 20.32
CA TYR A 332 -20.36 9.13 20.12
C TYR A 332 -20.96 8.06 19.20
N ILE A 333 -20.17 7.49 18.29
CA ILE A 333 -20.59 6.36 17.45
C ILE A 333 -20.60 5.06 18.26
N VAL A 334 -19.62 4.89 19.15
CA VAL A 334 -19.54 3.73 20.03
C VAL A 334 -20.67 3.73 21.05
N GLU A 335 -21.01 4.87 21.64
CA GLU A 335 -22.16 5.04 22.54
C GLU A 335 -23.51 4.66 21.88
N ARG A 336 -23.60 4.75 20.54
CA ARG A 336 -24.79 4.38 19.78
C ARG A 336 -24.87 2.89 19.42
N GLY A 337 -23.91 2.08 19.87
CA GLY A 337 -23.95 0.63 19.78
C GLY A 337 -23.01 0.01 18.73
N VAL A 338 -22.09 0.78 18.14
CA VAL A 338 -21.03 0.23 17.29
C VAL A 338 -19.84 -0.17 18.17
N SER A 339 -19.38 -1.42 18.11
CA SER A 339 -18.24 -1.83 18.94
C SER A 339 -16.92 -1.22 18.45
N ASP A 340 -16.00 -0.95 19.37
CA ASP A 340 -14.62 -0.48 19.07
C ASP A 340 -13.92 -1.40 18.07
N ASN A 341 -14.17 -2.70 18.24
CA ASN A 341 -13.66 -3.76 17.39
C ASN A 341 -14.21 -3.69 15.97
N PHE A 342 -15.51 -3.44 15.77
CA PHE A 342 -16.08 -3.27 14.43
C PHE A 342 -15.59 -2.00 13.76
N LEU A 343 -15.55 -0.90 14.53
CA LEU A 343 -15.05 0.38 14.06
C LEU A 343 -13.60 0.28 13.59
N GLY A 344 -12.73 -0.26 14.44
CA GLY A 344 -11.32 -0.43 14.13
C GLY A 344 -11.08 -1.48 13.05
N LEU A 345 -11.63 -2.69 13.17
CA LEU A 345 -11.30 -3.79 12.25
C LEU A 345 -11.89 -3.60 10.84
N ILE A 346 -13.07 -2.98 10.71
CA ILE A 346 -13.81 -2.89 9.45
C ILE A 346 -13.89 -1.45 8.95
N LEU A 347 -14.49 -0.54 9.73
CA LEU A 347 -14.85 0.79 9.22
C LEU A 347 -13.62 1.65 8.91
N VAL A 348 -12.65 1.72 9.82
CA VAL A 348 -11.45 2.56 9.68
C VAL A 348 -10.60 2.13 8.47
N PRO A 349 -10.18 0.86 8.34
CA PRO A 349 -9.43 0.37 7.18
C PRO A 349 -10.14 0.59 5.85
N LEU A 350 -11.46 0.39 5.81
CA LEU A 350 -12.22 0.48 4.56
C LEU A 350 -12.14 1.86 3.93
N VAL A 351 -12.22 2.93 4.73
CA VAL A 351 -12.13 4.30 4.23
C VAL A 351 -10.69 4.75 4.03
N GLU A 352 -9.79 4.34 4.91
CA GLU A 352 -8.38 4.71 4.88
C GLU A 352 -7.68 4.12 3.65
N LYS A 353 -7.95 2.85 3.34
CA LYS A 353 -7.36 2.14 2.20
C LYS A 353 -8.13 2.24 0.89
N ALA A 354 -9.28 2.91 0.88
CA ALA A 354 -10.15 2.96 -0.30
C ALA A 354 -9.42 3.38 -1.58
N ALA A 355 -8.54 4.38 -1.51
CA ALA A 355 -7.78 4.86 -2.66
C ALA A 355 -6.78 3.82 -3.18
N GLU A 356 -6.01 3.20 -2.29
CA GLU A 356 -5.08 2.12 -2.64
C GLU A 356 -5.82 0.94 -3.27
N HIS A 357 -6.99 0.59 -2.73
CA HIS A 357 -7.82 -0.50 -3.26
C HIS A 357 -8.32 -0.21 -4.66
N LEU A 358 -8.75 1.03 -4.92
CA LEU A 358 -9.19 1.43 -6.26
C LEU A 358 -8.05 1.34 -7.28
N THR A 359 -6.84 1.77 -6.92
CA THR A 359 -5.67 1.65 -7.79
C THR A 359 -5.32 0.19 -8.07
N ALA A 360 -5.25 -0.66 -7.04
CA ALA A 360 -4.91 -2.07 -7.22
C ALA A 360 -5.96 -2.83 -8.06
N ILE A 361 -7.25 -2.53 -7.88
CA ILE A 361 -8.33 -3.14 -8.67
C ILE A 361 -8.23 -2.72 -10.14
N ASP A 362 -7.85 -1.47 -10.41
CA ASP A 362 -7.65 -0.95 -11.76
C ASP A 362 -6.49 -1.65 -12.46
N GLU A 363 -5.33 -1.75 -11.80
CA GLU A 363 -4.17 -2.49 -12.31
C GLU A 363 -4.51 -3.97 -12.59
N ALA A 364 -5.28 -4.60 -11.71
CA ALA A 364 -5.74 -5.97 -11.93
C ALA A 364 -6.69 -6.07 -13.14
N TRP A 365 -7.55 -5.07 -13.35
CA TRP A 365 -8.43 -4.98 -14.51
C TRP A 365 -7.64 -4.85 -15.81
N ASP A 366 -6.54 -4.08 -15.81
CA ASP A 366 -5.67 -3.83 -16.97
C ASP A 366 -4.57 -4.87 -17.18
N ASN A 367 -4.68 -6.01 -16.47
CA ASN A 367 -3.78 -7.16 -16.55
C ASN A 367 -2.36 -6.93 -15.97
N GLN A 368 -2.19 -5.90 -15.15
CA GLN A 368 -0.98 -5.62 -14.39
C GLN A 368 -1.05 -6.27 -12.99
N ILE A 369 -1.29 -7.59 -12.96
CA ILE A 369 -1.59 -8.28 -11.70
C ILE A 369 -0.42 -8.23 -10.71
N ASN A 370 0.84 -8.17 -11.17
CA ASN A 370 1.98 -8.07 -10.26
C ASN A 370 2.06 -6.70 -9.57
N PHE A 371 1.63 -5.62 -10.23
CA PHE A 371 1.47 -4.31 -9.58
C PHE A 371 0.37 -4.35 -8.53
N ALA A 372 -0.81 -4.89 -8.90
CA ALA A 372 -1.92 -5.03 -7.98
C ALA A 372 -1.54 -5.85 -6.73
N LEU A 373 -0.79 -6.95 -6.90
CA LEU A 373 -0.24 -7.73 -5.78
C LEU A 373 0.69 -6.90 -4.91
N PHE A 374 1.60 -6.13 -5.51
CA PHE A 374 2.52 -5.29 -4.76
C PHE A 374 1.77 -4.22 -3.96
N HIS A 375 0.79 -3.56 -4.57
CA HIS A 375 -0.07 -2.57 -3.93
C HIS A 375 -1.01 -3.15 -2.86
N CYS A 376 -1.20 -4.47 -2.80
CA CYS A 376 -1.87 -5.12 -1.67
C CYS A 376 -0.88 -5.53 -0.56
N LEU A 377 0.23 -6.18 -0.93
CA LEU A 377 1.14 -6.83 0.01
C LEU A 377 2.09 -5.84 0.70
N ALA A 378 2.61 -4.86 -0.03
CA ALA A 378 3.58 -3.91 0.53
C ALA A 378 2.97 -3.02 1.63
N PRO A 379 1.76 -2.42 1.47
CA PRO A 379 1.15 -1.69 2.57
C PRO A 379 0.86 -2.59 3.78
N SER A 380 0.46 -3.86 3.60
CA SER A 380 0.27 -4.80 4.72
C SER A 380 1.56 -5.07 5.50
N ILE A 381 2.69 -5.25 4.79
CA ILE A 381 4.00 -5.42 5.41
C ILE A 381 4.39 -4.14 6.16
N GLN A 382 4.12 -2.97 5.59
CA GLN A 382 4.38 -1.68 6.22
C GLN A 382 3.50 -1.47 7.47
N THR A 383 2.21 -1.81 7.42
CA THR A 383 1.34 -1.74 8.59
C THR A 383 1.87 -2.61 9.73
N ALA A 384 2.29 -3.85 9.42
CA ALA A 384 2.77 -4.81 10.41
C ALA A 384 4.17 -4.50 10.97
N LEU A 385 5.13 -4.13 10.11
CA LEU A 385 6.54 -3.96 10.48
C LEU A 385 6.93 -2.51 10.79
N LEU A 386 6.14 -1.52 10.35
CA LEU A 386 6.38 -0.09 10.61
C LEU A 386 5.27 0.55 11.43
N ASN A 387 4.02 0.56 10.96
CA ASN A 387 3.00 1.42 11.56
C ASN A 387 2.56 0.95 12.96
N ALA A 388 2.31 -0.35 13.11
CA ALA A 388 2.00 -0.95 14.40
C ALA A 388 3.09 -0.72 15.45
N PRO A 389 4.37 -1.09 15.20
CA PRO A 389 5.42 -0.87 16.18
C PRO A 389 5.75 0.62 16.40
N LEU A 390 5.66 1.46 15.37
CA LEU A 390 5.86 2.90 15.53
C LEU A 390 4.80 3.50 16.48
N THR A 391 3.55 3.05 16.39
CA THR A 391 2.48 3.50 17.28
C THR A 391 2.74 3.12 18.75
N VAL A 392 3.32 1.94 19.00
CA VAL A 392 3.74 1.52 20.35
C VAL A 392 4.89 2.38 20.88
N ILE A 393 5.89 2.68 20.03
CA ILE A 393 7.03 3.53 20.43
C ILE A 393 6.58 4.96 20.71
N VAL A 394 5.68 5.52 19.89
CA VAL A 394 5.11 6.85 20.16
C VAL A 394 4.26 6.83 21.43
N GLY A 395 3.47 5.78 21.66
CA GLY A 395 2.74 5.59 22.91
C GLY A 395 3.67 5.57 24.13
N TRP A 396 4.79 4.86 24.03
CA TRP A 396 5.82 4.88 25.07
C TRP A 396 6.41 6.27 25.30
N GLY A 397 6.66 7.05 24.25
CA GLY A 397 7.13 8.43 24.37
C GLY A 397 6.09 9.42 24.90
N MET A 398 4.81 9.07 24.88
CA MET A 398 3.69 9.88 25.36
C MET A 398 3.15 9.41 26.72
N ASP A 399 3.83 8.47 27.38
CA ASP A 399 3.38 7.82 28.61
C ASP A 399 1.97 7.19 28.50
N LYS A 400 1.67 6.58 27.34
CA LYS A 400 0.44 5.84 27.08
C LYS A 400 0.73 4.35 26.93
N ASP A 401 -0.12 3.51 27.53
CA ASP A 401 0.07 2.06 27.58
C ASP A 401 -0.37 1.33 26.30
N MET A 402 0.05 1.87 25.14
CA MET A 402 -0.14 1.22 23.84
C MET A 402 0.69 -0.06 23.78
N SER A 403 0.04 -1.19 23.53
CA SER A 403 0.67 -2.50 23.42
C SER A 403 0.22 -3.25 22.17
N LEU A 404 0.96 -4.30 21.80
CA LEU A 404 0.60 -5.24 20.72
C LEU A 404 -0.20 -6.44 21.30
N ASN A 405 -0.94 -6.20 22.37
CA ASN A 405 -1.84 -7.18 22.97
C ASN A 405 -3.21 -7.04 22.32
N PHE A 406 -3.40 -7.72 21.19
CA PHE A 406 -4.62 -7.74 20.42
C PHE A 406 -5.60 -8.79 20.96
N GLU A 407 -6.88 -8.61 20.63
CA GLU A 407 -7.92 -9.62 20.84
C GLU A 407 -7.58 -10.92 20.09
N ILE A 408 -7.59 -12.04 20.81
CA ILE A 408 -7.20 -13.37 20.29
C ILE A 408 -8.01 -13.74 19.05
N PHE A 409 -9.31 -13.41 19.05
CA PHE A 409 -10.20 -13.61 17.91
C PHE A 409 -9.64 -12.96 16.64
N MET A 410 -9.21 -11.70 16.72
CA MET A 410 -8.67 -10.96 15.58
C MET A 410 -7.31 -11.51 15.12
N VAL A 411 -6.46 -11.91 16.07
CA VAL A 411 -5.16 -12.50 15.77
C VAL A 411 -5.31 -13.82 15.01
N VAL A 412 -6.24 -14.68 15.44
CA VAL A 412 -6.54 -15.95 14.74
C VAL A 412 -7.06 -15.67 13.32
N LEU A 413 -7.97 -14.70 13.17
CA LEU A 413 -8.47 -14.31 11.85
C LEU A 413 -7.35 -13.78 10.95
N LEU A 414 -6.44 -12.95 11.47
CA LEU A 414 -5.30 -12.45 10.71
C LEU A 414 -4.42 -13.59 10.20
N VAL A 415 -4.01 -14.52 11.08
CA VAL A 415 -3.13 -15.64 10.70
C VAL A 415 -3.81 -16.53 9.66
N LEU A 416 -5.10 -16.86 9.85
CA LEU A 416 -5.85 -17.63 8.87
C LEU A 416 -5.97 -16.89 7.53
N SER A 417 -6.16 -15.57 7.56
CA SER A 417 -6.21 -14.75 6.34
C SER A 417 -4.89 -14.80 5.58
N ILE A 418 -3.76 -14.64 6.27
CA ILE A 418 -2.42 -14.73 5.67
C ILE A 418 -2.20 -16.13 5.08
N LEU A 419 -2.60 -17.20 5.76
CA LEU A 419 -2.45 -18.57 5.27
C LEU A 419 -3.34 -18.88 4.05
N VAL A 420 -4.60 -18.43 4.06
CA VAL A 420 -5.52 -18.61 2.94
C VAL A 420 -4.99 -17.89 1.70
N VAL A 421 -4.63 -16.62 1.86
CA VAL A 421 -4.07 -15.82 0.76
C VAL A 421 -2.73 -16.37 0.30
N GLY A 422 -1.86 -16.76 1.23
CA GLY A 422 -0.57 -17.38 0.91
C GLY A 422 -0.71 -18.67 0.11
N ASN A 423 -1.76 -19.45 0.35
CA ASN A 423 -2.05 -20.64 -0.44
C ASN A 423 -2.54 -20.29 -1.86
N PHE A 424 -3.40 -19.27 -2.01
CA PHE A 424 -3.84 -18.80 -3.33
C PHE A 424 -2.71 -18.15 -4.14
N LEU A 425 -1.71 -17.59 -3.46
CA LEU A 425 -0.55 -17.00 -4.12
C LEU A 425 0.53 -18.04 -4.50
N ARG A 426 0.37 -19.30 -4.10
CA ARG A 426 1.42 -20.32 -4.23
C ARG A 426 1.54 -20.91 -5.64
N ASP A 427 0.44 -20.99 -6.37
CA ASP A 427 0.38 -21.61 -7.69
C ASP A 427 0.71 -20.63 -8.84
N GLY A 428 1.01 -19.37 -8.53
CA GLY A 428 1.39 -18.35 -9.50
C GLY A 428 0.24 -17.88 -10.38
N LYS A 429 -1.01 -18.24 -10.04
CA LYS A 429 -2.18 -17.98 -10.86
C LYS A 429 -3.34 -17.48 -10.00
N SER A 430 -4.21 -16.66 -10.58
CA SER A 430 -5.46 -16.26 -9.94
C SER A 430 -6.65 -16.38 -10.87
N ASN A 431 -7.82 -16.61 -10.28
CA ASN A 431 -9.10 -16.62 -10.97
C ASN A 431 -10.20 -15.90 -10.18
N TYR A 432 -11.34 -15.65 -10.83
CA TYR A 432 -12.43 -14.91 -10.20
C TYR A 432 -13.05 -15.65 -8.99
N LEU A 433 -12.98 -16.99 -8.94
CA LEU A 433 -13.55 -17.77 -7.86
C LEU A 433 -12.74 -17.57 -6.56
N GLU A 434 -11.41 -17.64 -6.65
CA GLU A 434 -10.52 -17.32 -5.52
C GLU A 434 -10.77 -15.91 -5.00
N GLY A 435 -10.88 -14.94 -5.90
CA GLY A 435 -11.21 -13.56 -5.55
C GLY A 435 -12.54 -13.42 -4.83
N ALA A 436 -13.61 -14.03 -5.37
CA ALA A 436 -14.93 -14.02 -4.76
C ALA A 436 -14.93 -14.66 -3.37
N LEU A 437 -14.21 -15.78 -3.18
CA LEU A 437 -14.10 -16.46 -1.89
C LEU A 437 -13.40 -15.57 -0.85
N CYS A 438 -12.31 -14.89 -1.22
CA CYS A 438 -11.63 -13.94 -0.33
C CYS A 438 -12.56 -12.81 0.14
N VAL A 439 -13.31 -12.21 -0.80
CA VAL A 439 -14.27 -11.13 -0.49
C VAL A 439 -15.40 -11.64 0.40
N LEU A 440 -15.94 -12.83 0.14
CA LEU A 440 -16.97 -13.44 0.97
C LEU A 440 -16.46 -13.72 2.40
N VAL A 441 -15.22 -14.19 2.55
CA VAL A 441 -14.60 -14.38 3.87
C VAL A 441 -14.47 -13.06 4.61
N TYR A 442 -14.07 -11.97 3.93
CA TYR A 442 -14.03 -10.64 4.54
C TYR A 442 -15.41 -10.19 5.04
N PHE A 443 -16.48 -10.42 4.27
CA PHE A 443 -17.84 -10.11 4.72
C PHE A 443 -18.30 -10.97 5.90
N ILE A 444 -17.95 -12.27 5.92
CA ILE A 444 -18.23 -13.14 7.07
C ILE A 444 -17.53 -12.58 8.32
N ILE A 445 -16.28 -12.14 8.19
CA ILE A 445 -15.53 -11.53 9.29
C ILE A 445 -16.22 -10.24 9.75
N ALA A 446 -16.65 -9.37 8.82
CA ALA A 446 -17.37 -8.15 9.17
C ALA A 446 -18.66 -8.43 9.96
N VAL A 447 -19.44 -9.43 9.53
CA VAL A 447 -20.64 -9.87 10.25
C VAL A 447 -20.29 -10.43 11.63
N CYS A 448 -19.27 -11.27 11.75
CA CYS A 448 -18.84 -11.81 13.04
C CYS A 448 -18.39 -10.70 14.01
N THR A 449 -17.63 -9.72 13.53
CA THR A 449 -17.14 -8.60 14.35
C THR A 449 -18.27 -7.67 14.80
N TRP A 450 -19.34 -7.52 14.00
CA TRP A 450 -20.54 -6.78 14.41
C TRP A 450 -21.19 -7.37 15.67
N TYR A 451 -21.20 -8.69 15.80
CA TYR A 451 -21.74 -9.39 16.97
C TYR A 451 -20.69 -9.66 18.06
N TYR A 452 -19.43 -9.27 17.85
CA TYR A 452 -18.38 -9.45 18.85
C TYR A 452 -18.57 -8.43 19.99
N PRO A 453 -18.68 -8.86 21.26
CA PRO A 453 -19.02 -7.98 22.36
C PRO A 453 -17.92 -6.93 22.60
N PRO A 454 -18.28 -5.73 23.12
CA PRO A 454 -17.30 -4.73 23.50
C PRO A 454 -16.41 -5.26 24.64
N VAL A 455 -15.11 -4.91 24.60
CA VAL A 455 -14.11 -5.37 25.57
C VAL A 455 -14.50 -5.00 27.02
N HIS A 456 -15.17 -3.86 27.21
CA HIS A 456 -15.65 -3.41 28.53
C HIS A 456 -16.76 -4.25 29.15
N MET A 457 -17.54 -5.02 28.37
CA MET A 457 -18.59 -5.90 28.92
C MET A 457 -18.07 -7.30 29.28
N ALA A 458 -16.93 -7.72 28.72
CA ALA A 458 -16.36 -9.04 28.98
C ALA A 458 -15.74 -9.15 30.38
N SER A 459 -15.33 -8.03 30.99
CA SER A 459 -14.80 -7.98 32.35
C SER A 459 -15.88 -7.98 33.44
N THR A 460 -17.11 -7.55 33.12
CA THR A 460 -18.22 -7.50 34.09
C THR A 460 -18.96 -8.83 34.24
N ASN A 461 -18.90 -9.71 33.23
CA ASN A 461 -19.58 -11.02 33.26
C ASN A 461 -18.77 -12.15 33.91
N GLN A 462 -17.68 -11.83 34.63
CA GLN A 462 -16.89 -12.78 35.42
C GLN A 462 -16.90 -12.48 36.94
N SER A 463 -17.91 -11.76 37.44
CA SER A 463 -18.16 -11.62 38.88
C SER A 463 -19.16 -12.63 39.40
#